data_AF-A0AA97GB55-F1
#
_entry.id   AF-A0AA97GB55-F1
#
_cell.length_a   1.000
_cell.length_b   1.000
_cell.length_c   1.000
_cell.angle_alpha   90.00
_cell.angle_beta   90.00
_cell.angle_gamma   90.00
#
_symmetry.space_group_name_H-M   'P 1'
#
loop_
_entity.id
_entity.type
_entity.pdbx_description
1 polymer ?
#
loop_
_entity_poly.entity_id
_entity_poly.type
_entity_poly.pdbx_seq_one_letter_code
_entity_poly.pdbx_strand_id
1 'polypeptide(L)'
;MTYIPASDKEATPSHKGRMDALGTLLDQASGAMAENDLNTAESSLSRAMRISPTDPSVYFLLAQLRKKQGHYGQARELADRALSLGPESGLRRQISSFLTSLD
;
A
#
# COMPACT_ATOMS: atom_id res chain seq x y z
N MET A 1 5.63 12.27 38.99
CA MET A 1 5.95 12.86 37.67
C MET A 1 6.38 11.71 36.76
N THR A 2 5.43 11.02 36.12
CA THR A 2 5.76 9.94 35.17
C THR A 2 5.15 10.32 33.84
N TYR A 3 6.02 10.77 32.96
CA TYR A 3 5.71 11.23 31.62
C TYR A 3 5.42 10.00 30.73
N ILE A 4 4.20 9.92 30.20
CA ILE A 4 3.82 9.02 29.12
C ILE A 4 3.85 9.84 27.83
N PRO A 5 4.61 9.39 26.82
CA PRO A 5 4.13 9.50 25.46
C PRO A 5 4.17 8.14 24.79
N ALA A 6 3.06 7.40 24.82
CA ALA A 6 2.82 6.41 23.80
C ALA A 6 2.50 7.20 22.53
N SER A 7 3.49 7.37 21.65
CA SER A 7 3.28 7.90 20.31
C SER A 7 2.32 6.97 19.58
N ASP A 8 1.07 7.40 19.54
CA ASP A 8 0.13 7.05 18.50
C ASP A 8 0.75 7.37 17.12
N LYS A 9 0.42 6.55 16.12
CA LYS A 9 0.80 6.64 14.68
C LYS A 9 2.01 5.82 14.22
N GLU A 10 1.83 4.51 14.12
CA GLU A 10 2.23 3.81 12.90
C GLU A 10 1.17 2.74 12.60
N ALA A 11 0.20 3.08 11.75
CA ALA A 11 -0.51 2.07 10.98
C ALA A 11 0.55 1.41 10.08
N THR A 12 1.21 0.37 10.59
CA THR A 12 2.26 -0.32 9.85
C THR A 12 1.63 -0.94 8.60
N PRO A 13 2.05 -0.53 7.39
CA PRO A 13 1.69 -1.28 6.22
C PRO A 13 2.32 -2.67 6.33
N SER A 14 1.52 -3.71 6.08
CA SER A 14 1.80 -5.13 6.34
C SER A 14 3.03 -5.72 5.60
N HIS A 15 3.87 -4.89 4.98
CA HIS A 15 5.16 -5.28 4.39
C HIS A 15 6.38 -5.06 5.30
N LYS A 16 6.27 -4.35 6.44
CA LYS A 16 7.40 -3.97 7.35
C LYS A 16 8.16 -5.14 8.02
N GLY A 17 7.95 -6.38 7.57
CA GLY A 17 8.69 -7.58 8.01
C GLY A 17 9.19 -8.46 6.86
N ARG A 18 9.01 -8.02 5.61
CA ARG A 18 9.48 -8.73 4.43
C ARG A 18 10.91 -8.30 4.09
N MET A 19 11.87 -9.19 4.35
CA MET A 19 13.29 -8.95 4.05
C MET A 19 13.68 -9.37 2.63
N ASP A 20 12.72 -9.66 1.77
CA ASP A 20 12.93 -10.06 0.38
C ASP A 20 12.88 -8.86 -0.59
N ALA A 21 13.25 -9.10 -1.86
CA ALA A 21 13.26 -8.07 -2.89
C ALA A 21 11.89 -7.40 -3.08
N LEU A 22 10.81 -8.13 -2.82
CA LEU A 22 9.46 -7.59 -2.85
C LEU A 22 9.23 -6.58 -1.72
N GLY A 23 9.57 -6.94 -0.48
CA GLY A 23 9.48 -6.01 0.67
C GLY A 23 10.19 -4.69 0.41
N THR A 24 11.43 -4.74 -0.09
CA THR A 24 12.21 -3.54 -0.42
C THR A 24 11.53 -2.66 -1.48
N LEU A 25 10.96 -3.25 -2.53
CA LEU A 25 10.26 -2.48 -3.58
C LEU A 25 8.97 -1.82 -3.06
N LEU A 26 8.27 -2.48 -2.14
CA LEU A 26 7.07 -1.90 -1.53
C LEU A 26 7.42 -0.76 -0.58
N ASP A 27 8.47 -0.92 0.23
CA ASP A 27 8.99 0.15 1.08
C ASP A 27 9.42 1.35 0.23
N GLN A 28 10.20 1.12 -0.84
CA GLN A 28 10.59 2.17 -1.80
C GLN A 28 9.39 2.87 -2.42
N ALA A 29 8.38 2.13 -2.85
CA ALA A 29 7.18 2.71 -3.44
C ALA A 29 6.41 3.57 -2.43
N SER A 30 6.24 3.08 -1.20
CA SER A 30 5.55 3.80 -0.14
C SER A 30 6.28 5.09 0.26
N GLY A 31 7.61 5.05 0.36
CA GLY A 31 8.46 6.21 0.62
C GLY A 31 8.37 7.24 -0.51
N ALA A 32 8.52 6.80 -1.77
CA ALA A 32 8.40 7.66 -2.93
C ALA A 32 7.01 8.33 -3.02
N MET A 33 5.94 7.59 -2.71
CA MET A 33 4.61 8.17 -2.59
C MET A 33 4.53 9.24 -1.49
N ALA A 34 5.15 9.04 -0.33
CA ALA A 34 5.19 10.03 0.75
C ALA A 34 5.91 11.33 0.32
N GLU A 35 6.97 11.20 -0.48
CA GLU A 35 7.72 12.31 -1.08
C GLU A 35 7.05 12.94 -2.30
N ASN A 36 5.87 12.44 -2.70
CA ASN A 36 5.15 12.83 -3.91
C ASN A 36 5.92 12.53 -5.21
N ASP A 37 6.94 11.67 -5.16
CA ASP A 37 7.61 11.11 -6.33
C ASP A 37 6.81 9.90 -6.87
N LEU A 38 5.76 10.22 -7.62
CA LEU A 38 4.85 9.21 -8.17
C LEU A 38 5.52 8.36 -9.26
N ASN A 39 6.57 8.84 -9.91
CA ASN A 39 7.30 8.11 -10.95
C ASN A 39 8.13 6.98 -10.33
N THR A 40 8.87 7.26 -9.27
CA THR A 40 9.64 6.24 -8.54
C THR A 40 8.73 5.20 -7.89
N ALA A 41 7.57 5.64 -7.37
CA ALA A 41 6.56 4.73 -6.85
C ALA A 41 6.03 3.77 -7.93
N GLU A 42 5.68 4.28 -9.12
CA GLU A 42 5.17 3.45 -10.22
C GLU A 42 6.22 2.44 -10.71
N SER A 43 7.48 2.87 -10.87
CA SER A 43 8.58 1.99 -11.26
C SER A 43 8.83 0.87 -10.26
N SER A 44 8.83 1.20 -8.96
CA SER A 44 9.01 0.23 -7.89
C SER A 44 7.86 -0.79 -7.83
N LEU A 45 6.61 -0.31 -7.94
CA LEU A 45 5.43 -1.17 -7.94
C LEU A 45 5.34 -2.05 -9.19
N SER A 46 5.75 -1.55 -10.36
CA SER A 46 5.83 -2.33 -11.60
C SER A 46 6.79 -3.51 -11.45
N ARG A 47 7.96 -3.30 -10.82
CA ARG A 47 8.88 -4.39 -10.48
C ARG A 47 8.29 -5.34 -9.45
N ALA A 48 7.66 -4.81 -8.40
CA ALA A 48 7.03 -5.61 -7.35
C ALA A 48 5.95 -6.56 -7.92
N MET A 49 5.12 -6.06 -8.84
CA MET A 49 4.10 -6.83 -9.54
C MET A 49 4.68 -7.94 -10.41
N ARG A 50 5.87 -7.74 -10.99
CA ARG A 50 6.57 -8.80 -11.75
C ARG A 50 7.12 -9.90 -10.84
N ILE A 51 7.52 -9.55 -9.61
CA ILE A 51 8.02 -10.52 -8.62
C ILE A 51 6.87 -11.33 -8.04
N SER A 52 5.79 -10.66 -7.63
CA SER A 52 4.60 -11.32 -7.09
C SER A 52 3.33 -10.73 -7.69
N PRO A 53 2.85 -11.29 -8.82
CA PRO A 53 1.67 -10.79 -9.52
C PRO A 53 0.35 -11.11 -8.80
N THR A 54 0.40 -11.82 -7.68
CA THR A 54 -0.79 -12.20 -6.89
C THR A 54 -0.73 -11.67 -5.47
N ASP A 55 0.26 -10.85 -5.12
CA ASP A 55 0.37 -10.29 -3.76
C ASP A 55 -0.64 -9.16 -3.54
N PRO A 56 -1.56 -9.27 -2.58
CA PRO A 56 -2.56 -8.24 -2.32
C PRO A 56 -1.96 -6.86 -1.98
N SER A 57 -0.78 -6.81 -1.37
CA SER A 57 -0.13 -5.56 -0.96
C SER A 57 0.33 -4.74 -2.16
N VAL A 58 0.78 -5.41 -3.23
CA VAL A 58 1.17 -4.75 -4.49
C VAL A 58 -0.02 -4.02 -5.09
N TYR A 59 -1.17 -4.72 -5.21
CA TYR A 59 -2.39 -4.13 -5.75
C TYR A 59 -2.91 -2.99 -4.89
N PHE A 60 -2.83 -3.12 -3.57
CA PHE A 60 -3.25 -2.05 -2.67
C PHE A 60 -2.35 -0.81 -2.75
N LEU A 61 -1.04 -0.96 -2.88
CA LEU A 61 -0.14 0.17 -3.08
C LEU A 61 -0.32 0.82 -4.46
N LEU A 62 -0.58 0.03 -5.50
CA LEU A 62 -0.99 0.57 -6.81
C LEU A 62 -2.29 1.36 -6.71
N ALA A 63 -3.27 0.88 -5.93
CA ALA A 63 -4.52 1.60 -5.68
C ALA A 63 -4.26 2.97 -5.02
N GLN A 64 -3.41 3.01 -3.99
CA GLN A 64 -3.04 4.25 -3.32
C GLN A 64 -2.28 5.22 -4.24
N LEU A 65 -1.38 4.70 -5.09
CA LEU A 65 -0.70 5.48 -6.11
C LEU A 65 -1.70 6.11 -7.10
N ARG A 66 -2.65 5.31 -7.61
CA ARG A 66 -3.69 5.82 -8.53
C ARG A 66 -4.56 6.87 -7.87
N LYS A 67 -4.92 6.72 -6.60
CA LYS A 67 -5.61 7.77 -5.82
C LYS A 67 -4.79 9.05 -5.77
N LYS A 68 -3.48 8.97 -5.46
CA LYS A 68 -2.58 10.15 -5.44
C LYS A 68 -2.48 10.85 -6.79
N GLN A 69 -2.58 10.10 -7.88
CA GLN A 69 -2.61 10.64 -9.24
C GLN A 69 -3.98 11.22 -9.63
N GLY A 70 -5.00 11.14 -8.78
CA GLY A 70 -6.37 11.57 -9.09
C GLY A 70 -7.19 10.54 -9.89
N HIS A 71 -6.66 9.34 -10.12
CA HIS A 71 -7.32 8.26 -10.83
C HIS A 71 -8.18 7.40 -9.88
N TYR A 72 -9.23 8.00 -9.31
CA TYR A 72 -10.07 7.34 -8.28
C TYR A 72 -10.75 6.05 -8.76
N GLY A 73 -11.22 5.98 -10.00
CA GLY A 73 -11.83 4.77 -10.56
C GLY A 73 -10.85 3.59 -10.59
N GLN A 74 -9.65 3.82 -11.13
CA GLN A 74 -8.58 2.80 -11.14
C GLN A 74 -8.14 2.42 -9.72
N ALA A 75 -8.09 3.40 -8.81
CA ALA A 75 -7.78 3.13 -7.41
C ALA A 75 -8.78 2.15 -6.78
N ARG A 76 -10.07 2.31 -7.06
CA ARG A 76 -11.13 1.41 -6.59
C ARG A 76 -10.94 0.00 -7.15
N GLU A 77 -10.80 -0.14 -8.45
CA GLU A 77 -10.62 -1.44 -9.13
C GLU A 77 -9.42 -2.23 -8.58
N LEU A 78 -8.30 -1.54 -8.36
CA LEU A 78 -7.09 -2.15 -7.82
C LEU A 78 -7.25 -2.58 -6.35
N ALA A 79 -7.96 -1.78 -5.55
CA ALA A 79 -8.26 -2.11 -4.16
C ALA A 79 -9.24 -3.31 -4.06
N ASP A 80 -10.27 -3.35 -4.90
CA ASP A 80 -11.17 -4.51 -5.01
C ASP A 80 -10.43 -5.77 -5.45
N ARG A 81 -9.49 -5.62 -6.41
CA ARG A 81 -8.61 -6.73 -6.80
C ARG A 81 -7.76 -7.21 -5.63
N ALA A 82 -7.17 -6.30 -4.85
CA ALA A 82 -6.41 -6.66 -3.65
C ALA A 82 -7.26 -7.47 -2.66
N LEU A 83 -8.52 -7.10 -2.42
CA LEU A 83 -9.44 -7.88 -1.58
C LEU A 83 -9.72 -9.28 -2.13
N SER A 84 -9.90 -9.41 -3.44
CA SER A 84 -10.18 -10.70 -4.09
C SER A 84 -9.02 -11.70 -4.00
N LEU A 85 -7.79 -11.22 -3.80
CA LEU A 85 -6.58 -12.06 -3.70
C LEU A 85 -6.35 -12.65 -2.30
N GLY A 86 -7.26 -12.38 -1.35
CA GLY A 86 -7.18 -12.94 0.01
C GLY A 86 -6.11 -12.30 0.89
N PRO A 87 -6.17 -10.97 1.14
CA PRO A 87 -5.24 -10.30 2.04
C PRO A 87 -5.42 -10.78 3.47
N GLU A 88 -4.34 -10.70 4.26
CA GLU A 88 -4.40 -10.90 5.70
C GLU A 88 -5.40 -9.94 6.37
N SER A 89 -5.95 -10.31 7.52
CA SER A 89 -6.97 -9.55 8.26
C SER A 89 -6.59 -8.09 8.52
N GLY A 90 -5.30 -7.79 8.74
CA GLY A 90 -4.80 -6.42 8.88
C GLY A 90 -4.96 -5.62 7.59
N LEU A 91 -4.36 -6.11 6.50
CA LEU A 91 -4.41 -5.47 5.19
C LEU A 91 -5.85 -5.38 4.66
N ARG A 92 -6.68 -6.42 4.87
CA ARG A 92 -8.10 -6.42 4.50
C ARG A 92 -8.84 -5.22 5.09
N ARG A 93 -8.65 -4.95 6.39
CA ARG A 93 -9.28 -3.79 7.07
C ARG A 93 -8.80 -2.47 6.49
N GLN A 94 -7.52 -2.35 6.19
CA GLN A 94 -6.96 -1.15 5.54
C GLN A 94 -7.59 -0.92 4.17
N ILE A 95 -7.71 -1.97 3.34
CA ILE A 95 -8.31 -1.87 2.01
C ILE A 95 -9.80 -1.48 2.11
N SER A 96 -10.57 -2.09 3.02
CA SER A 96 -11.97 -1.72 3.23
C SER A 96 -12.12 -0.26 3.65
N SER A 97 -11.29 0.22 4.58
CA SER A 97 -11.27 1.63 5.00
C SER A 97 -10.92 2.56 3.82
N PHE A 98 -9.94 2.16 3.01
CA PHE A 98 -9.53 2.92 1.83
C PHE A 98 -10.66 3.04 0.81
N LEU A 99 -11.36 1.94 0.49
CA LEU A 99 -12.48 1.93 -0.44
C LEU A 99 -13.61 2.87 0.01
N THR A 100 -13.96 2.84 1.29
CA THR A 100 -14.96 3.77 1.86
C THR A 100 -14.52 5.24 1.73
N SER A 101 -13.22 5.53 1.72
CA SER A 101 -12.69 6.89 1.55
C SER A 101 -12.63 7.37 0.09
N LEU A 102 -12.97 6.52 -0.87
CA LEU A 102 -13.00 6.85 -2.30
C LEU A 102 -14.41 7.23 -2.80
N ASP A 103 -15.45 6.96 -2.01
CA ASP A 103 -16.83 7.40 -2.24
C ASP A 103 -17.03 8.85 -1.74
#